data_AF-A0A8T5UHV1-F1
#
_entry.id   AF-A0A8T5UHV1-F1
#
_cell.length_a   1.000
_cell.length_b   1.000
_cell.length_c   1.000
_cell.angle_alpha   90.00
_cell.angle_beta   90.00
_cell.angle_gamma   90.00
#
_symmetry.space_group_name_H-M   'P 1'
#
loop_
_entity.id
_entity.type
_entity.pdbx_description
1 polymer ?
#
loop_
_entity_poly.entity_id
_entity_poly.type
_entity_poly.pdbx_seq_one_letter_code
_entity_poly.pdbx_strand_id
1 'polypeptide(L)'
;MIKDGWNRVLDSMNLIESLDCRTLIRLTAVKNLNISETLIKEYVKIVEKANPNFFEIKGFTLQAKALLINERLKSERPLQEYFPDYNYLYKIALKFEEFSNFPIIYANETSRDILFAVNWNKDVNPIIKEP
;
A
#
# COMPACT_ATOMS: atom_id res chain seq x y z
N MET A 1 5.23 -15.30 -18.06
CA MET A 1 4.79 -15.14 -16.66
C MET A 1 5.15 -16.39 -15.88
N ILE A 2 5.46 -16.27 -14.60
CA ILE A 2 5.73 -17.43 -13.73
C ILE A 2 4.39 -18.15 -13.48
N LYS A 3 4.36 -19.47 -13.67
CA LYS A 3 3.18 -20.29 -13.38
C LYS A 3 2.79 -20.14 -11.90
N ASP A 4 1.50 -19.93 -11.63
CA ASP A 4 0.92 -19.75 -10.29
C ASP A 4 1.58 -18.61 -9.49
N GLY A 5 2.15 -17.61 -10.16
CA GLY A 5 2.92 -16.54 -9.52
C GLY A 5 2.14 -15.78 -8.43
N TRP A 6 0.85 -15.53 -8.65
CA TRP A 6 0.00 -14.87 -7.66
C TRP A 6 -0.19 -15.69 -6.39
N ASN A 7 -0.48 -17.00 -6.54
CA ASN A 7 -0.63 -17.90 -5.38
C ASN A 7 0.67 -17.97 -4.58
N ARG A 8 1.83 -18.04 -5.25
CA ARG A 8 3.14 -18.04 -4.57
C ARG A 8 3.42 -16.76 -3.79
N VAL A 9 2.96 -15.61 -4.28
CA VAL A 9 3.01 -14.34 -3.54
C VAL A 9 2.12 -14.44 -2.29
N LEU A 10 0.88 -14.90 -2.43
CA LEU A 10 -0.02 -15.08 -1.30
C LEU A 10 0.52 -16.09 -0.27
N ASP A 11 1.17 -17.17 -0.71
CA ASP A 11 1.83 -18.13 0.17
C ASP A 11 2.97 -17.48 0.96
N SER A 12 3.76 -16.63 0.31
CA SER A 12 4.82 -15.85 0.97
C SER A 12 4.24 -14.86 1.98
N MET A 13 3.10 -14.24 1.67
CA MET A 13 2.41 -13.32 2.58
C MET A 13 1.88 -14.01 3.82
N ASN A 14 1.43 -15.27 3.72
CA ASN A 14 0.97 -16.04 4.89
C ASN A 14 2.10 -16.35 5.89
N LEU A 15 3.38 -16.18 5.50
CA LEU A 15 4.52 -16.39 6.40
C LEU A 15 4.91 -15.14 7.18
N ILE A 16 4.38 -13.97 6.82
CA ILE A 16 4.81 -12.66 7.35
C ILE A 16 4.67 -12.59 8.87
N GLU A 17 3.53 -13.01 9.42
CA GLU A 17 3.28 -13.01 10.87
C GLU A 17 4.27 -13.88 11.67
N SER A 18 4.78 -14.95 11.05
CA SER A 18 5.70 -15.89 11.72
C SER A 18 7.16 -15.42 11.78
N LEU A 19 7.50 -14.30 11.13
CA LEU A 19 8.86 -13.78 11.09
C LEU A 19 9.19 -13.08 12.41
N ASP A 20 10.33 -13.44 13.02
CA ASP A 20 10.86 -12.79 14.24
C ASP A 20 11.55 -11.45 13.91
N CYS A 21 10.86 -10.60 13.17
CA CYS A 21 11.35 -9.28 12.81
C CYS A 21 10.19 -8.34 12.52
N ARG A 22 10.52 -7.04 12.41
CA ARG A 22 9.54 -6.04 12.02
C ARG A 22 9.16 -6.20 10.55
N THR A 23 7.86 -6.30 10.26
CA THR A 23 7.34 -6.51 8.91
C THR A 23 6.49 -5.35 8.43
N LEU A 24 6.52 -5.10 7.11
CA LEU A 24 5.74 -4.08 6.44
C LEU A 24 5.29 -4.57 5.06
N ILE A 25 4.02 -4.37 4.73
CA ILE A 25 3.49 -4.53 3.38
C ILE A 25 3.28 -3.14 2.77
N ARG A 26 3.84 -2.92 1.58
CA ARG A 26 3.72 -1.65 0.85
C ARG A 26 2.89 -1.82 -0.42
N LEU A 27 1.86 -0.99 -0.57
CA LEU A 27 1.13 -0.78 -1.82
C LEU A 27 1.65 0.48 -2.52
N THR A 28 2.33 0.30 -3.66
CA THR A 28 2.58 1.44 -4.56
C THR A 28 1.30 1.76 -5.35
N ALA A 29 0.62 2.82 -4.94
CA ALA A 29 -0.67 3.23 -5.44
C ALA A 29 -0.52 4.01 -6.77
N VAL A 30 -1.07 3.46 -7.84
CA VAL A 30 -1.12 4.05 -9.18
C VAL A 30 -2.58 4.33 -9.51
N LYS A 31 -2.94 5.61 -9.61
CA LYS A 31 -4.31 6.04 -9.88
C LYS A 31 -4.78 5.47 -11.23
N ASN A 32 -6.05 5.11 -11.31
CA ASN A 32 -6.66 4.47 -12.48
C ASN A 32 -6.04 3.11 -12.89
N LEU A 33 -5.28 2.45 -12.01
CA LEU A 33 -4.73 1.11 -12.25
C LEU A 33 -4.98 0.14 -11.09
N ASN A 34 -4.47 0.43 -9.89
CA ASN A 34 -4.49 -0.52 -8.77
C ASN A 34 -4.97 0.09 -7.44
N ILE A 35 -5.46 1.33 -7.45
CA ILE A 35 -6.01 1.97 -6.25
C ILE A 35 -7.35 2.63 -6.59
N SER A 36 -8.36 2.29 -5.81
CA SER A 36 -9.71 2.85 -5.87
C SER A 36 -10.48 2.39 -4.64
N GLU A 37 -11.61 3.03 -4.35
CA GLU A 37 -12.48 2.62 -3.24
C GLU A 37 -13.01 1.19 -3.40
N THR A 38 -13.25 0.76 -4.65
CA THR A 38 -13.75 -0.58 -4.96
C THR A 38 -12.76 -1.69 -4.63
N LEU A 39 -11.46 -1.37 -4.51
CA LEU A 39 -10.39 -2.34 -4.20
C LEU A 39 -10.06 -2.41 -2.70
N ILE A 40 -10.58 -1.50 -1.88
CA ILE A 40 -10.25 -1.42 -0.45
C ILE A 40 -10.50 -2.76 0.24
N LYS A 41 -11.68 -3.36 0.03
CA LYS A 41 -12.06 -4.63 0.67
C LYS A 41 -11.09 -5.77 0.34
N GLU A 42 -10.58 -5.81 -0.88
CA GLU A 42 -9.64 -6.86 -1.31
C GLU A 42 -8.26 -6.63 -0.70
N TYR A 43 -7.80 -5.38 -0.61
CA TYR A 43 -6.55 -5.07 0.10
C TYR A 43 -6.63 -5.37 1.60
N VAL A 44 -7.75 -5.03 2.25
CA VAL A 44 -7.94 -5.33 3.67
C VAL A 44 -7.85 -6.82 3.93
N LYS A 45 -8.54 -7.67 3.14
CA LYS A 45 -8.42 -9.14 3.26
C LYS A 45 -6.98 -9.63 3.15
N ILE A 46 -6.21 -9.06 2.24
CA ILE A 46 -4.79 -9.44 2.04
C ILE A 46 -3.96 -9.04 3.26
N VAL A 47 -4.14 -7.82 3.77
CA VAL A 47 -3.40 -7.30 4.92
C VAL A 47 -3.77 -8.04 6.21
N GLU A 48 -5.07 -8.26 6.45
CA GLU A 48 -5.57 -9.04 7.58
C GLU A 48 -4.99 -10.46 7.59
N LYS A 49 -4.99 -11.13 6.45
CA LYS A 49 -4.47 -12.49 6.34
C LYS A 49 -2.96 -12.58 6.58
N ALA A 50 -2.21 -11.58 6.12
CA ALA A 50 -0.76 -11.55 6.25
C ALA A 50 -0.29 -11.06 7.64
N ASN A 51 -1.13 -10.28 8.33
CA ASN A 51 -0.93 -9.72 9.65
C ASN A 51 0.47 -9.10 9.91
N PRO A 52 0.97 -8.19 9.03
CA PRO A 52 2.25 -7.51 9.24
C PRO A 52 2.20 -6.60 10.47
N ASN A 53 3.34 -6.06 10.91
CA ASN A 53 3.31 -4.96 11.89
C ASN A 53 2.71 -3.69 11.28
N PHE A 54 3.02 -3.41 10.00
CA PHE A 54 2.60 -2.20 9.32
C PHE A 54 2.09 -2.44 7.90
N PHE A 55 1.18 -1.58 7.46
CA PHE A 55 0.78 -1.46 6.06
C PHE A 55 1.02 -0.03 5.57
N GLU A 56 1.51 0.13 4.34
CA GLU A 56 1.86 1.43 3.77
C GLU A 56 1.19 1.63 2.40
N ILE A 57 0.48 2.75 2.23
CA ILE A 57 0.02 3.22 0.93
C ILE A 57 0.98 4.32 0.48
N LYS A 58 1.72 4.06 -0.61
CA LYS A 58 2.69 5.00 -1.17
C LYS A 58 2.30 5.42 -2.58
N GLY A 59 2.17 6.72 -2.80
CA GLY A 59 1.86 7.27 -4.11
C GLY A 59 2.95 6.98 -5.16
N PHE A 60 2.54 6.41 -6.28
CA PHE A 60 3.40 6.26 -7.46
C PHE A 60 3.95 7.61 -7.91
N THR A 61 5.18 7.63 -8.42
CA THR A 61 5.85 8.85 -8.88
C THR A 61 6.31 8.72 -10.33
N LEU A 62 6.02 9.75 -11.14
CA LEU A 62 6.37 9.83 -12.55
C LEU A 62 7.83 10.28 -12.73
N GLN A 63 8.78 9.35 -12.61
CA GLN A 63 10.20 9.60 -12.82
C GLN A 63 10.85 8.52 -13.68
N ALA A 64 11.88 8.90 -14.45
CA ALA A 64 12.63 8.00 -15.32
C ALA A 64 11.71 7.12 -16.19
N LYS A 65 11.85 5.79 -16.10
CA LYS A 65 11.08 4.84 -16.92
C LYS A 65 9.59 4.77 -16.57
N ALA A 66 9.11 5.42 -15.50
CA ALA A 66 7.68 5.55 -15.21
C ALA A 66 6.96 6.43 -16.24
N LEU A 67 7.68 7.32 -16.94
CA LEU A 67 7.11 8.16 -18.00
C LEU A 67 6.63 7.35 -19.22
N LEU A 68 7.06 6.10 -19.36
CA LEU A 68 6.66 5.17 -20.43
C LEU A 68 5.39 4.38 -20.07
N ILE A 69 4.65 4.75 -19.02
CA ILE A 69 3.48 3.99 -18.55
C ILE A 69 2.38 3.88 -19.62
N ASN A 70 2.17 4.94 -20.42
CA ASN A 70 1.21 4.92 -21.52
C ASN A 70 1.56 3.89 -22.60
N GLU A 71 2.82 3.82 -23.00
CA GLU A 71 3.30 2.83 -23.98
C GLU A 71 3.12 1.40 -23.46
N ARG A 72 3.44 1.16 -22.18
CA ARG A 72 3.31 -0.15 -21.54
C ARG A 72 1.87 -0.61 -21.42
N LEU A 73 0.98 0.32 -21.06
CA LEU A 73 -0.44 0.07 -20.89
C LEU A 73 -1.23 0.17 -22.20
N LYS A 74 -0.59 0.63 -23.30
CA LYS A 74 -1.25 0.97 -24.58
C LYS A 74 -2.44 1.91 -24.36
N SER A 75 -2.20 2.97 -23.58
CA SER A 75 -3.23 3.92 -23.12
C SER A 75 -2.96 5.32 -23.63
N GLU A 76 -4.02 6.00 -24.09
CA GLU A 76 -3.99 7.40 -24.52
C GLU A 76 -4.25 8.38 -23.37
N ARG A 77 -4.40 7.90 -22.13
CA ARG A 77 -4.65 8.75 -20.96
C ARG A 77 -3.47 9.69 -20.70
N PRO A 78 -3.67 10.93 -20.25
CA PRO A 78 -2.59 11.78 -19.77
C PRO A 78 -1.79 11.09 -18.66
N LEU A 79 -0.45 11.21 -18.69
CA LEU A 79 0.45 10.57 -17.72
C LEU A 79 0.06 10.91 -16.26
N GLN A 80 -0.36 12.16 -16.06
CA GLN A 80 -0.77 12.71 -14.77
C GLN A 80 -1.94 11.96 -14.14
N GLU A 81 -2.78 11.29 -14.94
CA GLU A 81 -3.87 10.47 -14.42
C GLU A 81 -3.41 9.26 -13.62
N TYR A 82 -2.18 8.78 -13.85
CA TYR A 82 -1.59 7.67 -13.09
C TYR A 82 -0.90 8.12 -11.82
N PHE A 83 -0.62 9.42 -11.68
CA PHE A 83 0.03 10.02 -10.53
C PHE A 83 -1.03 10.47 -9.51
N PRO A 84 -1.24 9.72 -8.41
CA PRO A 84 -2.19 10.15 -7.39
C PRO A 84 -1.66 11.37 -6.64
N ASP A 85 -2.54 12.32 -6.33
CA ASP A 85 -2.27 13.36 -5.35
C ASP A 85 -2.46 12.85 -3.91
N TYR A 86 -1.90 13.56 -2.93
CA TYR A 86 -1.99 13.17 -1.51
C TYR A 86 -3.44 13.10 -1.01
N ASN A 87 -4.26 14.10 -1.32
CA ASN A 87 -5.65 14.17 -0.85
C ASN A 87 -6.49 13.00 -1.34
N TYR A 88 -6.28 12.56 -2.58
CA TYR A 88 -6.90 11.37 -3.13
C TYR A 88 -6.51 10.11 -2.35
N LEU A 89 -5.22 9.90 -2.09
CA LEU A 89 -4.78 8.73 -1.31
C LEU A 89 -5.24 8.79 0.14
N TYR A 90 -5.22 9.98 0.75
CA TYR A 90 -5.65 10.17 2.13
C TYR A 90 -7.14 9.86 2.31
N LYS A 91 -8.00 10.23 1.34
CA LYS A 91 -9.41 9.82 1.34
C LYS A 91 -9.59 8.30 1.25
N ILE A 92 -8.78 7.63 0.43
CA ILE A 92 -8.80 6.16 0.34
C ILE A 92 -8.30 5.54 1.65
N ALA A 93 -7.27 6.13 2.26
CA ALA A 93 -6.71 5.69 3.52
C ALA A 93 -7.71 5.77 4.67
N LEU A 94 -8.47 6.87 4.78
CA LEU A 94 -9.53 7.01 5.79
C LEU A 94 -10.60 5.91 5.63
N LYS A 95 -10.99 5.58 4.39
CA LYS A 95 -11.93 4.49 4.13
C LYS A 95 -11.34 3.11 4.42
N PHE A 96 -10.04 2.94 4.18
CA PHE A 96 -9.32 1.73 4.54
C PHE A 96 -9.25 1.55 6.06
N GLU A 97 -8.92 2.61 6.81
CA GLU A 97 -8.94 2.64 8.28
C GLU A 97 -10.33 2.32 8.82
N GLU A 98 -11.39 2.95 8.29
CA GLU A 98 -12.78 2.68 8.67
C GLU A 98 -13.17 1.21 8.46
N PHE A 99 -12.76 0.62 7.33
CA PHE A 99 -13.14 -0.76 7.00
C PHE A 99 -12.31 -1.82 7.75
N SER A 100 -11.04 -1.53 8.04
CA SER A 100 -10.10 -2.50 8.65
C SER A 100 -9.90 -2.33 10.16
N ASN A 101 -10.23 -1.17 10.72
CA ASN A 101 -9.85 -0.72 12.06
C ASN A 101 -8.33 -0.63 12.30
N PHE A 102 -7.50 -0.66 11.25
CA PHE A 102 -6.06 -0.41 11.37
C PHE A 102 -5.83 1.10 11.40
N PRO A 103 -5.32 1.68 12.52
CA PRO A 103 -5.20 3.12 12.64
C PRO A 103 -4.06 3.66 11.78
N ILE A 104 -4.29 4.83 11.17
CA ILE A 104 -3.23 5.63 10.54
C ILE A 104 -2.36 6.21 11.65
N ILE A 105 -1.08 5.86 11.64
CA ILE A 105 -0.11 6.32 12.66
C ILE A 105 0.89 7.36 12.12
N TYR A 106 0.99 7.50 10.80
CA TYR A 106 1.85 8.48 10.14
C TYR A 106 1.34 8.78 8.73
N ALA A 107 1.49 10.03 8.31
CA ALA A 107 1.26 10.43 6.92
C ALA A 107 2.23 11.56 6.51
N ASN A 108 2.64 11.57 5.25
CA ASN A 108 3.52 12.58 4.68
C ASN A 108 3.02 13.03 3.31
N GLU A 109 2.71 14.31 3.20
CA GLU A 109 2.14 14.89 1.98
C GLU A 109 3.14 14.89 0.81
N THR A 110 4.38 15.33 1.04
CA THR A 110 5.40 15.48 -0.01
C THR A 110 5.70 14.15 -0.70
N SER A 111 5.86 13.09 0.09
CA SER A 111 6.16 11.74 -0.39
C SER A 111 4.92 10.90 -0.66
N ARG A 112 3.71 11.41 -0.38
CA ARG A 112 2.43 10.71 -0.53
C ARG A 112 2.44 9.36 0.15
N ASP A 113 2.91 9.35 1.38
CA ASP A 113 3.11 8.16 2.19
C ASP A 113 2.12 8.14 3.34
N ILE A 114 1.46 7.01 3.57
CA ILE A 114 0.45 6.83 4.61
C ILE A 114 0.66 5.46 5.25
N LEU A 115 0.92 5.45 6.54
CA LEU A 115 1.30 4.26 7.31
C LEU A 115 0.22 3.90 8.32
N PHE A 116 -0.15 2.63 8.33
CA PHE A 116 -1.12 2.04 9.24
C PHE A 116 -0.42 1.10 10.21
N ALA A 117 -0.85 1.09 11.48
CA ALA A 117 -0.49 0.03 12.41
C ALA A 117 -1.47 -1.14 12.24
N VAL A 118 -0.94 -2.34 12.00
CA VAL A 118 -1.74 -3.56 11.83
C VAL A 118 -1.56 -4.43 13.08
N ASN A 119 -0.48 -5.23 13.14
CA ASN A 119 -0.06 -5.94 14.34
C ASN A 119 1.07 -5.17 15.06
N TRP A 120 0.80 -3.92 15.42
CA TRP A 120 1.77 -3.09 16.13
C TRP A 120 1.09 -2.23 17.20
N ASN A 121 1.66 -2.26 18.39
CA ASN A 121 1.23 -1.50 19.55
C ASN A 121 2.43 -0.68 20.07
N LYS A 122 2.31 0.65 20.08
CA LYS A 122 3.34 1.59 20.53
C LYS A 122 3.82 1.39 21.97
N ASP A 123 2.96 0.85 22.84
CA ASP A 123 3.24 0.70 24.27
C ASP A 123 3.98 -0.62 24.55
N VAL A 124 3.93 -1.56 23.61
CA VAL A 124 4.53 -2.91 23.72
C VAL A 124 5.71 -3.09 22.78
N ASN A 125 5.68 -2.44 21.61
CA ASN A 125 6.67 -2.61 20.55
C ASN A 125 7.67 -1.45 20.52
N PRO A 126 8.88 -1.65 19.96
CA PRO A 126 9.91 -0.61 19.97
C PRO A 126 9.46 0.67 19.26
N ILE A 127 9.75 1.81 19.89
CA ILE A 127 9.37 3.16 19.44
C ILE A 127 9.97 3.45 18.05
N ILE A 128 9.13 3.99 17.16
CA ILE A 128 9.57 4.53 15.87
C ILE A 128 10.30 5.85 16.16
N LYS A 129 11.60 5.93 15.85
CA LYS A 129 12.32 7.20 15.88
C LYS A 129 11.97 7.97 14.61
N GLU A 130 11.63 9.24 14.74
CA GLU A 130 11.52 10.10 13.57
C GLU A 130 12.90 10.18 12.88
N PRO A 131 12.96 10.02 11.55
CA PRO A 131 14.20 10.04 10.79
C PRO A 131 14.86 11.42 10.75
#